data_AF-A0A371CLN8-F1
#
_entry.id   AF-A0A371CLN8-F1
#
_cell.length_a   1.000
_cell.length_b   1.000
_cell.length_c   1.000
_cell.angle_alpha   90.00
_cell.angle_beta   90.00
_cell.angle_gamma   90.00
#
_symmetry.space_group_name_H-M   'P 1'
#
loop_
_entity.id
_entity.type
_entity.pdbx_description
1 polymer ?
#
loop_
_entity_poly.entity_id
_entity_poly.type
_entity_poly.pdbx_seq_one_letter_code
_entity_poly.pdbx_strand_id
1 'polypeptide(L)'
;KYKPVARRHRPVPTYMPDPRAQQFLDIPELPPLILPTDPPHYTTLPADERMTQDRLEGLLKTIEPGLLTDTEVNLLAFVVHSRARAFAWDYSEKGFFDPRYFPDYKIPYVEHVPWQVPPIPLPLAIRDAVRDEVRRFESLGRFEPSTASYRSALWAVAKKPG
;
A
#
# COMPACT_ATOMS: atom_id res chain seq x y z
N LYS A 1 -10.97 28.83 -24.50
CA LYS A 1 -11.56 28.20 -25.71
C LYS A 1 -12.10 26.83 -25.33
N TYR A 2 -13.41 26.61 -25.42
CA TYR A 2 -14.04 25.31 -25.16
C TYR A 2 -13.62 24.30 -26.24
N LYS A 3 -13.30 23.06 -25.85
CA LYS A 3 -12.99 21.98 -26.80
C LYS A 3 -14.33 21.39 -27.27
N PRO A 4 -14.80 21.67 -28.50
CA PRO A 4 -16.08 21.15 -28.98
C PRO A 4 -16.07 19.62 -28.96
N VAL A 5 -17.23 19.01 -28.74
CA VAL A 5 -17.39 17.56 -28.62
C VAL A 5 -16.77 16.80 -29.79
N ALA A 6 -16.85 17.36 -31.00
CA ALA A 6 -16.24 16.80 -32.23
C ALA A 6 -14.71 16.69 -32.17
N ARG A 7 -14.03 17.49 -31.35
CA ARG A 7 -12.56 17.46 -31.17
C ARG A 7 -12.14 16.64 -29.96
N ARG A 8 -13.07 16.10 -29.17
CA ARG A 8 -12.77 15.27 -27.99
C ARG A 8 -12.15 13.96 -28.47
N HIS A 9 -10.91 13.71 -28.07
CA HIS A 9 -10.28 12.40 -28.26
C HIS A 9 -11.06 11.39 -27.43
N ARG A 10 -11.63 10.37 -28.08
CA ARG A 10 -12.33 9.29 -27.42
C ARG A 10 -11.34 8.13 -27.24
N PRO A 11 -11.33 7.46 -26.08
CA PRO A 11 -10.55 6.24 -25.94
C PRO A 11 -11.01 5.23 -26.99
N VAL A 12 -10.06 4.55 -27.62
CA VAL A 12 -10.36 3.45 -28.55
C VAL A 12 -10.70 2.24 -27.70
N PRO A 13 -11.93 1.69 -27.78
CA PRO A 13 -12.25 0.45 -27.09
C PRO A 13 -11.48 -0.68 -27.78
N THR A 14 -10.40 -1.13 -27.13
CA THR A 14 -9.56 -2.25 -27.60
C THR A 14 -9.45 -3.30 -26.51
N TYR A 15 -9.11 -4.53 -26.90
CA TYR A 15 -8.82 -5.62 -25.98
C TYR A 15 -7.35 -5.59 -25.51
N MET A 16 -7.06 -6.27 -24.40
CA MET A 16 -5.69 -6.55 -23.94
C MET A 16 -4.99 -7.45 -24.97
N PRO A 17 -3.94 -6.99 -25.69
CA PRO A 17 -3.33 -7.77 -26.76
C PRO A 17 -2.75 -9.11 -26.30
N ASP A 18 -2.17 -9.14 -25.09
CA ASP A 18 -1.67 -10.35 -24.43
C ASP A 18 -2.28 -10.46 -23.03
N PRO A 19 -3.40 -11.19 -22.86
CA PRO A 19 -4.02 -11.36 -21.55
C PRO A 19 -3.17 -12.26 -20.63
N ARG A 20 -2.24 -13.07 -21.17
CA ARG A 20 -1.38 -13.94 -20.35
C ARG A 20 -0.29 -13.16 -19.64
N ALA A 21 0.15 -12.03 -20.21
CA ALA A 21 1.11 -11.14 -19.58
C ALA A 21 0.65 -10.53 -18.24
N GLN A 22 -0.64 -10.67 -17.91
CA GLN A 22 -1.23 -10.13 -16.68
C GLN A 22 -1.80 -11.21 -15.77
N GLN A 23 -1.52 -12.47 -16.06
CA GLN A 23 -1.93 -13.56 -15.18
C GLN A 23 -1.06 -13.56 -13.93
N PHE A 24 -1.71 -13.67 -12.78
CA PHE A 24 -1.02 -13.94 -11.52
C PHE A 24 -0.53 -15.38 -11.52
N LEU A 25 0.63 -15.60 -10.92
CA LEU A 25 1.17 -16.93 -10.72
C LEU A 25 0.68 -17.48 -9.38
N ASP A 26 0.64 -18.80 -9.28
CA ASP A 26 0.15 -19.48 -8.09
C ASP A 26 1.02 -19.13 -6.89
N ILE A 27 0.36 -18.65 -5.84
CA ILE A 27 1.00 -18.39 -4.55
C ILE A 27 1.02 -19.71 -3.79
N PRO A 28 2.19 -20.19 -3.33
CA PRO A 28 2.24 -21.41 -2.55
C PRO A 28 1.47 -21.21 -1.24
N GLU A 29 0.68 -22.20 -0.87
CA GLU A 29 0.03 -22.21 0.43
C GLU A 29 1.08 -22.16 1.53
N LEU A 30 0.89 -21.25 2.49
CA LEU A 30 1.73 -21.21 3.67
C LEU A 30 1.39 -22.40 4.57
N PRO A 31 2.39 -23.06 5.19
CA PRO A 31 2.10 -24.07 6.18
C PRO A 31 1.21 -23.47 7.28
N PRO A 32 0.20 -24.23 7.76
CA PRO A 32 -0.68 -23.75 8.81
C PRO A 32 0.13 -23.43 10.06
N LEU A 33 -0.26 -22.38 10.78
CA LEU A 33 0.34 -22.09 12.07
C LEU A 33 -0.12 -23.15 13.06
N ILE A 34 0.83 -23.85 13.69
CA ILE A 34 0.52 -24.80 14.75
C ILE A 34 0.16 -24.00 15.99
N LEU A 35 -1.08 -24.15 16.46
CA LEU A 35 -1.58 -23.46 17.63
C LEU A 35 -1.22 -24.23 18.91
N PRO A 36 -0.68 -23.57 19.95
CA PRO A 36 -0.43 -24.21 21.23
C PRO A 36 -1.75 -24.50 21.94
N THR A 37 -1.87 -25.69 22.52
CA THR A 37 -3.01 -26.05 23.38
C THR A 37 -3.02 -25.23 24.67
N ASP A 38 -1.84 -24.89 25.18
CA ASP A 38 -1.63 -24.00 26.32
C ASP A 38 -0.78 -22.80 25.86
N PRO A 39 -1.41 -21.68 25.45
CA PRO A 39 -0.69 -20.55 24.90
C PRO A 39 0.15 -19.86 25.99
N PRO A 40 1.40 -19.46 25.68
CA PRO A 40 2.21 -18.71 26.62
C PRO A 40 1.54 -17.37 26.95
N HIS A 41 1.76 -16.86 28.16
CA HIS A 41 1.23 -15.57 28.56
C HIS A 41 1.79 -14.47 27.64
N TYR A 42 0.94 -13.56 27.15
CA TYR A 42 1.32 -12.59 26.11
C TYR A 42 2.53 -11.72 26.49
N THR A 43 2.74 -11.45 27.79
CA THR A 43 3.90 -10.66 28.28
C THR A 43 5.23 -11.40 28.22
N THR A 44 5.21 -12.73 28.03
CA THR A 44 6.41 -13.58 27.94
C THR A 44 6.87 -13.78 26.50
N LEU A 45 6.05 -13.37 25.52
CA LEU A 45 6.41 -13.41 24.12
C LEU A 45 7.59 -12.45 23.87
N PRO A 46 8.64 -12.88 23.14
CA PRO A 46 9.78 -12.02 22.86
C PRO A 46 9.34 -10.83 22.02
N ALA A 47 9.98 -9.67 22.21
CA ALA A 47 9.76 -8.55 21.32
C ALA A 47 10.37 -8.85 19.94
N ASP A 48 9.59 -8.61 18.88
CA ASP A 48 10.06 -8.64 17.49
C ASP A 48 10.22 -7.19 16.99
N GLU A 49 11.03 -6.98 15.95
CA GLU A 49 11.22 -5.68 15.30
C GLU A 49 9.89 -5.05 14.87
N ARG A 50 8.94 -5.88 14.40
CA ARG A 50 7.61 -5.41 13.97
C ARG A 50 6.56 -5.41 15.08
N MET A 51 6.66 -6.32 16.03
CA MET A 51 5.66 -6.49 17.09
C MET A 51 6.34 -6.34 18.44
N THR A 52 6.45 -5.09 18.89
CA THR A 52 6.88 -4.76 20.25
C THR A 52 5.77 -5.08 21.24
N GLN A 53 6.14 -5.19 22.52
CA GLN A 53 5.18 -5.47 23.58
C GLN A 53 4.11 -4.37 23.70
N ASP A 54 4.50 -3.09 23.58
CA ASP A 54 3.57 -1.96 23.60
C ASP A 54 2.56 -2.01 22.44
N ARG A 55 3.03 -2.38 21.24
CA ARG A 55 2.21 -2.56 20.03
C ARG A 55 1.19 -3.69 20.24
N LEU A 56 1.64 -4.82 20.79
CA LEU A 56 0.79 -5.96 21.09
C LEU A 56 -0.27 -5.60 22.15
N GLU A 57 0.13 -4.96 23.25
CA GLU A 57 -0.80 -4.51 24.28
C GLU A 57 -1.81 -3.50 23.75
N GLY A 58 -1.40 -2.59 22.85
CA GLY A 58 -2.30 -1.66 22.18
C GLY A 58 -3.39 -2.36 21.37
N LEU A 59 -3.05 -3.43 20.64
CA LEU A 59 -4.03 -4.26 19.92
C LEU A 59 -4.99 -4.95 20.89
N LEU A 60 -4.46 -5.58 21.94
CA LEU A 60 -5.28 -6.30 22.90
C LEU A 60 -6.24 -5.38 23.67
N LYS A 61 -5.85 -4.13 23.95
CA LYS A 61 -6.72 -3.11 24.58
C LYS A 61 -7.89 -2.68 23.71
N THR A 62 -7.85 -2.94 22.41
CA THR A 62 -8.95 -2.63 21.49
C THR A 62 -10.08 -3.66 21.59
N ILE A 63 -9.81 -4.81 22.20
CA ILE A 63 -10.78 -5.89 22.39
C ILE A 63 -11.75 -5.48 23.52
N GLU A 64 -13.04 -5.66 23.27
CA GLU A 64 -14.07 -5.35 24.26
C GLU A 64 -13.90 -6.22 25.53
N PRO A 65 -13.98 -5.64 26.73
CA PRO A 65 -13.85 -6.39 27.97
C PRO A 65 -14.88 -7.53 28.05
N GLY A 66 -14.42 -8.75 28.34
CA GLY A 66 -15.27 -9.92 28.48
C GLY A 66 -15.64 -10.64 27.17
N LEU A 67 -15.19 -10.14 26.00
CA LEU A 67 -15.37 -10.82 24.72
C LEU A 67 -14.52 -12.10 24.62
N LEU A 68 -13.29 -12.05 25.15
CA LEU A 68 -12.34 -13.17 25.16
C LEU A 68 -11.97 -13.51 26.60
N THR A 69 -11.77 -14.80 26.86
CA THR A 69 -11.14 -15.30 28.08
C THR A 69 -9.63 -15.03 28.07
N ASP A 70 -8.98 -15.05 29.24
CA ASP A 70 -7.54 -14.81 29.34
C ASP A 70 -6.72 -15.79 28.48
N THR A 71 -7.15 -17.05 28.38
CA THR A 71 -6.52 -18.06 27.52
C THR A 71 -6.67 -17.73 26.04
N GLU A 72 -7.85 -17.25 25.61
CA GLU A 72 -8.08 -16.82 24.22
C GLU A 72 -7.28 -15.56 23.88
N VAL A 73 -7.13 -14.62 24.83
CA VAL A 73 -6.26 -13.45 24.67
C VAL A 73 -4.81 -13.88 24.46
N ASN A 74 -4.32 -14.82 25.26
CA ASN A 74 -2.96 -15.36 25.10
C ASN A 74 -2.79 -16.08 23.76
N LEU A 75 -3.79 -16.85 23.33
CA LEU A 75 -3.77 -17.51 22.02
C LEU A 75 -3.77 -16.50 20.86
N LEU A 76 -4.60 -15.46 20.94
CA LEU A 76 -4.64 -14.40 19.95
C LEU A 76 -3.30 -13.66 19.89
N ALA A 77 -2.73 -13.33 21.05
CA ALA A 77 -1.43 -12.69 21.15
C ALA A 77 -0.33 -13.55 20.50
N PHE A 78 -0.35 -14.86 20.74
CA PHE A 78 0.55 -15.80 20.09
C PHE A 78 0.39 -15.80 18.56
N VAL A 79 -0.83 -15.79 18.03
CA VAL A 79 -1.08 -15.74 16.58
C VAL A 79 -0.60 -14.42 15.97
N VAL A 80 -0.92 -13.30 16.61
CA VAL A 80 -0.51 -11.95 16.18
C VAL A 80 1.00 -11.84 16.16
N HIS A 81 1.68 -12.30 17.22
CA HIS A 81 3.13 -12.31 17.30
C HIS A 81 3.76 -13.23 16.25
N SER A 82 3.24 -14.45 16.09
CA SER A 82 3.71 -15.41 15.07
C SER A 82 3.55 -14.90 13.63
N ARG A 83 2.63 -13.95 13.43
CA ARG A 83 2.37 -13.31 12.14
C ARG A 83 2.68 -11.81 12.18
N ALA A 84 3.64 -11.38 13.01
CA ALA A 84 4.00 -9.97 13.20
C ALA A 84 4.22 -9.19 11.89
N ARG A 85 4.79 -9.85 10.87
CA ARG A 85 5.03 -9.29 9.53
C ARG A 85 3.79 -8.99 8.71
N ALA A 86 2.62 -9.46 9.11
CA ALA A 86 1.36 -9.11 8.46
C ALA A 86 0.89 -7.70 8.83
N PHE A 87 1.38 -7.15 9.93
CA PHE A 87 1.02 -5.80 10.40
C PHE A 87 2.02 -4.77 9.87
N ALA A 88 1.51 -3.56 9.63
CA ALA A 88 2.29 -2.38 9.31
C ALA A 88 1.85 -1.23 10.23
N TRP A 89 2.80 -0.70 10.99
CA TRP A 89 2.58 0.35 11.98
C TRP A 89 2.89 1.74 11.42
N ASP A 90 3.77 1.79 10.43
CA ASP A 90 4.03 2.96 9.63
C ASP A 90 4.10 2.59 8.14
N TYR A 91 4.20 3.60 7.29
CA TYR A 91 4.18 3.41 5.85
C TYR A 91 5.46 2.77 5.30
N SER A 92 6.57 2.78 6.04
CA SER A 92 7.81 2.10 5.65
C SER A 92 7.71 0.58 5.80
N GLU A 93 6.86 0.11 6.72
CA GLU A 93 6.60 -1.32 6.95
C GLU A 93 5.58 -1.93 5.96
N LYS A 94 5.05 -1.13 5.02
CA LYS A 94 4.05 -1.57 4.05
C LYS A 94 4.51 -2.80 3.28
N GLY A 95 3.56 -3.69 3.00
CA GLY A 95 3.79 -4.82 2.10
C GLY A 95 3.90 -4.38 0.64
N PHE A 96 4.66 -5.13 -0.14
CA PHE A 96 4.64 -5.09 -1.59
C PHE A 96 4.20 -6.45 -2.11
N PHE A 97 3.55 -6.46 -3.28
CA PHE A 97 3.33 -7.70 -4.00
C PHE A 97 4.68 -8.27 -4.46
N ASP A 98 4.88 -9.56 -4.22
CA ASP A 98 6.10 -10.24 -4.63
C ASP A 98 6.09 -10.43 -6.17
N PRO A 99 7.08 -9.90 -6.90
CA PRO A 99 7.14 -10.02 -8.36
C PRO A 99 7.15 -11.46 -8.88
N ARG A 100 7.51 -12.43 -8.02
CA ARG A 100 7.45 -13.87 -8.34
C ARG A 100 6.03 -14.38 -8.54
N TYR A 101 5.05 -13.73 -7.93
CA TYR A 101 3.63 -14.10 -8.03
C TYR A 101 2.80 -13.06 -8.78
N PHE A 102 3.21 -11.80 -8.68
CA PHE A 102 2.56 -10.64 -9.29
C PHE A 102 3.55 -9.95 -10.22
N PRO A 103 3.70 -10.42 -11.47
CA PRO A 103 4.61 -9.78 -12.42
C PRO A 103 4.19 -8.35 -12.71
N ASP A 104 5.16 -7.52 -13.13
CA ASP A 104 4.91 -6.13 -13.46
C ASP A 104 3.79 -5.97 -14.49
N TYR A 105 2.87 -5.06 -14.19
CA TYR A 105 1.73 -4.81 -15.03
C TYR A 105 2.14 -4.15 -16.35
N LYS A 106 1.94 -4.84 -17.48
CA LYS A 106 2.17 -4.27 -18.81
C LYS A 106 0.95 -3.46 -19.25
N ILE A 107 1.11 -2.15 -19.39
CA ILE A 107 0.06 -1.26 -19.89
C ILE A 107 0.06 -1.32 -21.42
N PRO A 108 -0.97 -1.88 -22.08
CA PRO A 108 -1.06 -1.83 -23.53
C PRO A 108 -1.31 -0.40 -23.98
N TYR A 109 -0.66 0.01 -25.05
CA TYR A 109 -0.86 1.31 -25.66
C TYR A 109 -1.06 1.15 -27.17
N VAL A 110 -1.84 2.07 -27.74
CA VAL A 110 -1.93 2.27 -29.19
C VAL A 110 -0.87 3.29 -29.57
N GLU A 111 -0.30 3.23 -30.78
CA GLU A 111 0.64 4.24 -31.24
C GLU A 111 0.07 5.66 -31.06
N HIS A 112 0.79 6.50 -30.33
CA HIS A 112 0.40 7.89 -30.07
C HIS A 112 1.61 8.74 -29.70
N VAL A 113 1.42 10.05 -29.78
CA VAL A 113 2.41 11.01 -29.27
C VAL A 113 2.25 11.10 -27.74
N PRO A 114 3.34 10.92 -26.96
CA PRO A 114 3.28 11.06 -25.50
C PRO A 114 2.70 12.42 -25.09
N TRP A 115 1.77 12.42 -24.15
CA TRP A 115 1.15 13.67 -23.71
C TRP A 115 2.06 14.43 -22.75
N GLN A 116 2.18 15.73 -22.97
CA GLN A 116 2.90 16.65 -22.10
C GLN A 116 1.97 17.78 -21.68
N VAL A 117 1.41 17.66 -20.49
CA VAL A 117 0.60 18.70 -19.87
C VAL A 117 1.53 19.60 -19.05
N PRO A 118 1.47 20.94 -19.20
CA PRO A 118 2.24 21.85 -18.35
C PRO A 118 1.80 21.73 -16.88
N PRO A 119 2.74 21.86 -15.91
CA PRO A 119 2.38 21.81 -14.51
C PRO A 119 1.48 22.99 -14.13
N ILE A 120 0.53 22.73 -13.24
CA ILE A 120 -0.31 23.79 -12.66
C ILE A 120 0.53 24.51 -11.59
N PRO A 121 0.62 25.86 -11.62
CA PRO A 121 1.36 26.60 -10.60
C PRO A 121 0.81 26.32 -9.20
N LEU A 122 1.70 25.95 -8.27
CA LEU A 122 1.33 25.76 -6.88
C LEU A 122 1.19 27.12 -6.19
N PRO A 123 0.10 27.38 -5.44
CA PRO A 123 0.00 28.55 -4.58
C PRO A 123 1.16 28.59 -3.58
N LEU A 124 1.73 29.78 -3.37
CA LEU A 124 2.89 29.97 -2.49
C LEU A 124 2.60 29.47 -1.06
N ALA A 125 1.37 29.66 -0.58
CA ALA A 125 0.94 29.26 0.75
C ALA A 125 1.05 27.75 1.04
N ILE A 126 1.00 26.89 0.01
CA ILE A 126 1.04 25.42 0.18
C ILE A 126 2.30 24.78 -0.41
N ARG A 127 3.18 25.57 -1.04
CA ARG A 127 4.32 25.05 -1.82
C ARG A 127 5.24 24.19 -0.98
N ASP A 128 5.61 24.66 0.22
CA ASP A 128 6.56 23.96 1.08
C ASP A 128 5.95 22.65 1.61
N ALA A 129 4.67 22.67 2.04
CA ALA A 129 3.95 21.48 2.47
C ALA A 129 3.86 20.42 1.35
N VAL A 130 3.56 20.83 0.11
CA VAL A 130 3.53 19.90 -1.04
C VAL A 130 4.92 19.33 -1.32
N ARG A 131 5.98 20.14 -1.24
CA ARG A 131 7.36 19.68 -1.46
C ARG A 131 7.76 18.64 -0.41
N ASP A 132 7.43 18.88 0.85
CA ASP A 132 7.79 17.97 1.93
C ASP A 132 7.02 16.65 1.81
N GLU A 133 5.77 16.69 1.36
CA GLU A 133 5.00 15.48 1.07
C GLU A 133 5.56 14.67 -0.12
N VAL A 134 6.02 15.34 -1.18
CA VAL A 134 6.69 14.67 -2.31
C VAL A 134 7.96 13.98 -1.85
N ARG A 135 8.80 14.65 -1.04
CA ARG A 135 10.02 14.07 -0.46
C ARG A 135 9.71 12.90 0.47
N ARG A 136 8.64 13.01 1.26
CA ARG A 136 8.16 11.92 2.12
C ARG A 136 7.72 10.72 1.27
N PHE A 137 7.00 10.92 0.17
CA PHE A 137 6.63 9.82 -0.72
C PHE A 137 7.81 9.22 -1.47
N GLU A 138 8.84 10.00 -1.78
CA GLU A 138 10.10 9.51 -2.33
C GLU A 138 10.84 8.64 -1.31
N SER A 139 11.00 9.09 -0.05
CA SER A 139 11.67 8.29 1.00
C SER A 139 10.91 7.00 1.33
N LEU A 140 9.60 6.99 1.14
CA LEU A 140 8.73 5.82 1.31
C LEU A 140 8.65 4.92 0.06
N GLY A 141 9.45 5.20 -0.96
CA GLY A 141 9.51 4.42 -2.21
C GLY A 141 8.20 4.43 -3.01
N ARG A 142 7.38 5.46 -2.87
CA ARG A 142 6.14 5.63 -3.66
C ARG A 142 6.40 6.46 -4.92
N PHE A 143 7.28 7.45 -4.81
CA PHE A 143 7.75 8.24 -5.94
C PHE A 143 9.22 7.96 -6.20
N GLU A 144 9.61 8.07 -7.45
CA GLU A 144 10.99 7.97 -7.89
C GLU A 144 11.29 9.07 -8.92
N PRO A 145 12.52 9.60 -8.96
CA PRO A 145 12.95 10.46 -10.04
C PRO A 145 12.90 9.70 -11.38
N SER A 146 12.31 10.33 -12.40
CA SER A 146 12.17 9.70 -13.72
C SER A 146 12.36 10.73 -14.84
N THR A 147 12.89 10.26 -15.97
CA THR A 147 12.95 11.01 -17.24
C THR A 147 11.95 10.37 -18.19
N ALA A 148 10.71 10.87 -18.18
CA ALA A 148 9.62 10.32 -18.97
C ALA A 148 9.15 11.29 -20.06
N SER A 149 8.78 10.76 -21.23
CA SER A 149 8.13 11.54 -22.29
C SER A 149 6.69 11.94 -21.93
N TYR A 150 6.06 11.19 -21.02
CA TYR A 150 4.72 11.45 -20.48
C TYR A 150 4.79 12.39 -19.28
N ARG A 151 3.95 13.43 -19.28
CA ARG A 151 3.80 14.33 -18.12
C ARG A 151 2.35 14.76 -17.96
N SER A 152 1.82 14.57 -16.75
CA SER A 152 0.50 15.03 -16.34
C SER A 152 0.64 16.18 -15.33
N ALA A 153 -0.36 17.06 -15.26
CA ALA A 153 -0.41 18.08 -14.22
C ALA A 153 -0.79 17.46 -12.86
N LEU A 154 -0.14 17.95 -11.79
CA LEU A 154 -0.47 17.59 -10.41
C LEU A 154 -1.40 18.66 -9.81
N TRP A 155 -2.44 18.22 -9.10
CA TRP A 155 -3.29 19.10 -8.30
C TRP A 155 -3.19 18.70 -6.84
N ALA A 156 -2.67 19.60 -6.00
CA ALA A 156 -2.54 19.36 -4.57
C ALA A 156 -3.89 19.58 -3.86
N VAL A 157 -4.36 18.58 -3.13
CA VAL A 157 -5.58 18.66 -2.32
C VAL A 157 -5.24 18.41 -0.86
N ALA A 158 -5.60 19.37 0.00
CA ALA A 158 -5.53 19.15 1.44
C ALA A 158 -6.55 18.08 1.85
N LYS A 159 -6.06 17.00 2.47
CA LYS A 159 -6.91 16.00 3.11
C LYS A 159 -7.24 16.48 4.53
N LYS A 160 -8.45 16.16 4.99
CA LYS A 160 -8.79 16.33 6.41
C LYS A 160 -7.91 15.36 7.22
N PRO A 161 -7.46 15.73 8.43
CA PRO A 161 -6.90 14.76 9.35
C PRO A 161 -7.95 13.67 9.57
N GLY A 162 -7.54 12.42 9.36
CA GLY A 162 -8.34 11.23 9.65
C GLY A 162 -8.29 10.89 11.13
#